data_AF-A0A667ZL86-F1
#
_entry.id   AF-A0A667ZL86-F1
#
_cell.length_a   1.000
_cell.length_b   1.000
_cell.length_c   1.000
_cell.angle_alpha   90.00
_cell.angle_beta   90.00
_cell.angle_gamma   90.00
#
_symmetry.space_group_name_H-M   'P 1'
#
loop_
_entity.id
_entity.type
_entity.pdbx_description
1 polymer ?
#
loop_
_entity_poly.entity_id
_entity_poly.type
_entity_poly.pdbx_seq_one_letter_code
_entity_poly.pdbx_strand_id
1 'polypeptide(L)'
;MAFTGKYELESQENYVEFLEAVGLLSAKTDHKVVTEVVQNGNDFVWTQSIPNWTWSNKFTVGQECELETMIGSKFKAPVTMKDDKISIQFPQYLFTAEISEDKLVMNCITPGEKGVVFKRVNKRI
;
A
#
# COMPACT_ATOMS: atom_id res chain seq x y z
N MET A 1 2.97 -15.96 9.72
CA MET A 1 2.36 -14.62 9.54
C MET A 1 1.58 -14.59 8.24
N ALA A 2 0.34 -14.09 8.25
CA ALA A 2 -0.54 -14.09 7.07
C ALA A 2 0.03 -13.22 5.93
N PHE A 3 0.67 -12.10 6.26
CA PHE A 3 1.20 -11.15 5.27
C PHE A 3 2.55 -11.56 4.68
N THR A 4 3.32 -12.44 5.33
CA THR A 4 4.70 -12.67 4.93
C THR A 4 4.81 -13.43 3.60
N GLY A 5 5.39 -12.78 2.59
CA GLY A 5 5.53 -13.34 1.26
C GLY A 5 5.90 -12.30 0.20
N LYS A 6 6.16 -12.77 -1.01
CA LYS A 6 6.30 -11.95 -2.21
C LYS A 6 4.98 -11.98 -2.97
N TYR A 7 4.56 -10.82 -3.47
CA TYR A 7 3.35 -10.64 -4.23
C TYR A 7 3.66 -9.87 -5.51
N GLU A 8 3.14 -10.31 -6.65
CA GLU A 8 3.20 -9.58 -7.91
C GLU A 8 1.85 -8.91 -8.16
N LEU A 9 1.86 -7.66 -8.64
CA LEU A 9 0.64 -7.00 -9.13
C LEU A 9 -0.09 -7.89 -10.12
N GLU A 10 -1.34 -8.25 -9.78
CA GLU A 10 -2.23 -9.03 -10.62
C GLU A 10 -3.21 -8.11 -11.36
N SER A 11 -3.91 -7.26 -10.60
CA SER A 11 -4.93 -6.36 -11.12
C SER A 11 -5.01 -5.08 -10.29
N GLN A 12 -5.43 -3.99 -10.93
CA GLN A 12 -5.69 -2.72 -10.26
C GLN A 12 -6.90 -2.00 -10.88
N GLU A 13 -7.73 -1.40 -10.04
CA GLU A 13 -9.01 -0.77 -10.39
C GLU A 13 -8.98 0.69 -9.92
N ASN A 14 -9.52 1.61 -10.73
CA ASN A 14 -9.61 3.05 -10.42
C ASN A 14 -8.25 3.74 -10.14
N TYR A 15 -7.15 3.17 -10.65
CA TYR A 15 -5.78 3.71 -10.45
C TYR A 15 -5.63 5.15 -10.94
N VAL A 16 -6.11 5.44 -12.15
CA VAL A 16 -5.95 6.77 -12.76
C VAL A 16 -6.79 7.81 -12.02
N GLU A 17 -8.04 7.50 -11.73
CA GLU A 17 -8.95 8.39 -11.00
C GLU A 17 -8.41 8.71 -9.60
N PHE A 18 -7.84 7.70 -8.92
CA PHE A 18 -7.23 7.91 -7.61
C PHE A 18 -6.01 8.81 -7.69
N LEU A 19 -5.08 8.52 -8.62
CA LEU A 19 -3.90 9.36 -8.82
C LEU A 19 -4.27 10.80 -9.19
N GLU A 20 -5.32 11.00 -9.96
CA GLU A 20 -5.84 12.33 -10.28
C GLU A 20 -6.40 13.02 -9.03
N ALA A 21 -7.18 12.32 -8.22
CA ALA A 21 -7.75 12.84 -6.98
C ALA A 21 -6.69 13.23 -5.94
N VAL A 22 -5.58 12.48 -5.85
CA VAL A 22 -4.46 12.79 -4.94
C VAL A 22 -3.36 13.65 -5.58
N GLY A 23 -3.50 14.03 -6.86
CA GLY A 23 -2.50 14.82 -7.58
C GLY A 23 -1.17 14.10 -7.83
N LEU A 24 -1.15 12.76 -7.83
CA LEU A 24 0.04 11.92 -8.07
C LEU A 24 0.05 11.28 -9.46
N LEU A 25 -0.61 11.90 -10.46
CA LEU A 25 -0.59 11.43 -11.86
C LEU A 25 0.83 11.24 -12.42
N SER A 26 1.79 12.04 -11.98
CA SER A 26 3.21 11.92 -12.34
C SER A 26 3.87 10.65 -11.79
N ALA A 27 3.30 10.05 -10.75
CA ALA A 27 3.73 8.79 -10.16
C ALA A 27 3.04 7.58 -10.80
N LYS A 28 2.35 7.74 -11.94
CA LYS A 28 1.73 6.61 -12.62
C LYS A 28 2.79 5.63 -13.12
N THR A 29 2.77 4.41 -12.59
CA THR A 29 3.61 3.31 -13.04
C THR A 29 2.75 2.27 -13.75
N ASP A 30 3.07 2.00 -15.02
CA ASP A 30 2.43 0.93 -15.80
C ASP A 30 3.07 -0.45 -15.59
N HIS A 31 4.20 -0.48 -14.87
CA HIS A 31 4.95 -1.69 -14.63
C HIS A 31 4.35 -2.52 -13.49
N LYS A 32 4.53 -3.84 -13.57
CA LYS A 32 4.23 -4.76 -12.47
C LYS A 32 5.10 -4.43 -11.27
N VAL A 33 4.47 -4.01 -10.18
CA VAL A 33 5.14 -3.84 -8.90
C VAL A 33 5.16 -5.18 -8.19
N VAL A 34 6.34 -5.60 -7.75
CA VAL A 34 6.51 -6.73 -6.83
C VAL A 34 6.55 -6.16 -5.42
N THR A 35 5.66 -6.64 -4.57
CA THR A 35 5.56 -6.25 -3.17
C THR A 35 5.99 -7.43 -2.31
N GLU A 36 7.06 -7.27 -1.55
CA GLU A 36 7.48 -8.21 -0.53
C GLU A 36 7.10 -7.66 0.85
N VAL A 37 6.38 -8.45 1.63
CA VAL A 37 6.02 -8.08 3.00
C VAL A 37 6.67 -9.07 3.95
N VAL A 38 7.35 -8.57 4.96
CA VAL A 38 7.91 -9.35 6.07
C VAL A 38 7.26 -8.85 7.34
N GLN A 39 6.51 -9.73 8.01
CA GLN A 39 5.85 -9.41 9.27
C GLN A 39 6.61 -10.11 10.40
N ASN A 40 6.97 -9.36 11.43
CA ASN A 40 7.67 -9.78 12.65
C ASN A 40 6.86 -9.29 13.87
N GLY A 41 5.82 -10.04 14.25
CA GLY A 41 4.87 -9.61 15.29
C GLY A 41 4.11 -8.37 14.83
N ASN A 42 4.44 -7.23 15.46
CA ASN A 42 3.87 -5.92 15.17
C ASN A 42 4.70 -5.12 14.16
N ASP A 43 5.93 -5.54 13.87
CA ASP A 43 6.82 -4.88 12.92
C ASP A 43 6.62 -5.43 11.52
N PHE A 44 6.45 -4.54 10.56
CA PHE A 44 6.26 -4.85 9.16
C PHE A 44 7.36 -4.18 8.34
N VAL A 45 7.94 -4.95 7.44
CA VAL A 45 8.84 -4.46 6.40
C VAL A 45 8.14 -4.68 5.07
N TRP A 46 7.81 -3.59 4.42
CA TRP A 46 7.08 -3.57 3.16
C TRP A 46 7.99 -3.06 2.06
N THR A 47 8.49 -3.97 1.25
CA THR A 47 9.41 -3.67 0.15
C THR A 47 8.66 -3.70 -1.17
N GLN A 48 8.65 -2.60 -1.90
CA GLN A 48 8.10 -2.56 -3.25
C GLN A 48 9.23 -2.41 -4.26
N SER A 49 9.23 -3.27 -5.27
CA SER A 49 10.19 -3.31 -6.35
C SER A 49 9.46 -3.11 -7.68
N ILE A 50 9.88 -2.11 -8.43
CA ILE A 50 9.54 -1.92 -9.84
C ILE A 50 10.82 -2.10 -10.68
N PRO A 51 10.72 -2.35 -11.99
CA PRO A 51 11.88 -2.67 -12.83
C PRO A 51 13.05 -1.69 -12.74
N ASN A 52 12.79 -0.42 -12.40
CA ASN A 52 13.79 0.65 -12.35
C ASN A 52 14.03 1.21 -10.94
N TRP A 53 13.29 0.77 -9.91
CA TRP A 53 13.35 1.37 -8.58
C TRP A 53 12.84 0.40 -7.50
N THR A 54 13.49 0.38 -6.34
CA THR A 54 13.05 -0.42 -5.20
C THR A 54 13.09 0.43 -3.95
N TRP A 55 12.02 0.38 -3.16
CA TRP A 55 11.91 1.10 -1.90
C TRP A 55 11.34 0.18 -0.81
N SER A 56 11.74 0.42 0.43
CA SER A 56 11.33 -0.40 1.56
C SER A 56 10.84 0.48 2.71
N ASN A 57 9.63 0.22 3.16
CA ASN A 57 8.97 0.89 4.26
C ASN A 57 8.96 0.00 5.50
N LYS A 58 9.42 0.53 6.63
CA LYS A 58 9.40 -0.18 7.91
C LYS A 58 8.43 0.52 8.84
N PHE A 59 7.44 -0.21 9.32
CA PHE A 59 6.44 0.36 10.22
C PHE A 59 5.99 -0.65 11.27
N THR A 60 5.63 -0.13 12.44
CA THR A 60 5.18 -0.90 13.59
C THR A 60 3.72 -0.58 13.86
N VAL A 61 2.89 -1.60 13.91
CA VAL A 61 1.45 -1.47 14.19
C VAL A 61 1.24 -0.92 15.60
N GLY A 62 0.43 0.13 15.68
CA GLY A 62 0.12 0.86 16.91
C GLY A 62 1.02 2.07 17.17
N GLN A 63 1.95 2.38 16.27
CA GLN A 63 2.85 3.52 16.38
C GLN A 63 2.83 4.40 15.12
N GLU A 64 3.26 5.64 15.27
CA GLU A 64 3.55 6.52 14.15
C GLU A 64 4.88 6.12 13.52
N CYS A 65 4.88 5.83 12.23
CA CYS A 65 6.05 5.38 11.49
C CYS A 65 6.30 6.26 10.28
N GLU A 66 7.57 6.43 9.94
CA GLU A 66 7.98 7.13 8.73
C GLU A 66 7.86 6.18 7.54
N LEU A 67 7.05 6.58 6.57
CA LEU A 67 6.77 5.86 5.34
C LEU A 67 7.23 6.72 4.16
N GLU A 68 7.84 6.09 3.19
CA GLU A 68 8.29 6.64 1.93
C GLU A 68 7.33 6.22 0.81
N THR A 69 6.84 7.21 0.09
CA THR A 69 6.03 7.02 -1.12
C THR A 69 6.92 6.74 -2.34
N MET A 70 6.32 6.22 -3.41
CA MET A 70 7.04 5.94 -4.66
C MET A 70 7.70 7.15 -5.33
N ILE A 71 7.35 8.38 -4.95
CA ILE A 71 7.99 9.61 -5.42
C ILE A 71 9.17 10.04 -4.53
N GLY A 72 9.59 9.21 -3.57
CA GLY A 72 10.65 9.52 -2.60
C GLY A 72 10.23 10.50 -1.50
N SER A 73 8.94 10.84 -1.41
CA SER A 73 8.43 11.69 -0.32
C SER A 73 8.18 10.86 0.92
N LYS A 74 8.82 11.26 2.03
CA LYS A 74 8.67 10.67 3.35
C LYS A 74 7.61 11.41 4.16
N PHE A 75 6.76 10.67 4.85
CA PHE A 75 5.73 11.21 5.71
C PHE A 75 5.57 10.29 6.91
N LYS A 76 5.02 10.83 8.01
CA LYS A 76 4.73 10.05 9.20
C LYS A 76 3.24 9.77 9.28
N ALA A 77 2.87 8.52 9.49
CA ALA A 77 1.49 8.13 9.67
C ALA A 77 1.34 7.05 10.75
N PRO A 78 0.27 7.10 11.55
CA PRO A 78 -0.06 6.02 12.48
C PRO A 78 -0.51 4.79 11.69
N VAL A 79 0.15 3.67 11.91
CA VAL A 79 -0.27 2.39 11.35
C VAL A 79 -1.14 1.68 12.38
N THR A 80 -2.34 1.29 11.97
CA THR A 80 -3.28 0.52 12.78
C THR A 80 -3.57 -0.81 12.12
N MET A 81 -3.92 -1.83 12.90
CA MET A 81 -4.32 -3.14 12.39
C MET A 81 -5.59 -3.56 13.13
N LYS A 82 -6.62 -3.94 12.38
CA LYS A 82 -7.89 -4.49 12.88
C LYS A 82 -8.24 -5.71 12.06
N ASP A 83 -8.61 -6.81 12.69
CA ASP A 83 -9.09 -8.02 12.00
C ASP A 83 -8.14 -8.49 10.88
N ASP A 84 -6.83 -8.53 11.16
CA ASP A 84 -5.79 -8.84 10.16
C ASP A 84 -5.75 -7.91 8.92
N LYS A 85 -6.30 -6.71 9.05
CA LYS A 85 -6.27 -5.65 8.05
C LYS A 85 -5.48 -4.45 8.56
N ILE A 86 -4.41 -4.12 7.86
CA ILE A 86 -3.60 -2.93 8.09
C ILE A 86 -4.37 -1.72 7.57
N SER A 87 -4.38 -0.63 8.34
CA SER A 87 -5.02 0.63 7.99
C SER A 87 -4.08 1.78 8.35
N ILE A 88 -3.75 2.61 7.37
CA ILE A 88 -2.86 3.76 7.48
C ILE A 88 -3.65 4.98 7.07
N GLN A 89 -3.88 5.88 8.02
CA GLN A 89 -4.59 7.13 7.76
C GLN A 89 -3.63 8.17 7.20
N PHE A 90 -3.74 8.49 5.91
CA PHE A 90 -3.05 9.63 5.32
C PHE A 90 -3.95 10.85 5.38
N PRO A 91 -3.39 12.08 5.39
CA PRO A 91 -4.17 13.29 5.27
C PRO A 91 -4.96 13.37 3.94
N GLN A 92 -4.47 12.70 2.89
CA GLN A 92 -5.08 12.72 1.55
C GLN A 92 -5.96 11.49 1.24
N TYR A 93 -5.78 10.37 1.94
CA TYR A 93 -6.52 9.12 1.71
C TYR A 93 -6.37 8.13 2.86
N LEU A 94 -7.30 7.19 2.98
CA LEU A 94 -7.16 6.04 3.86
C LEU A 94 -6.59 4.87 3.06
N PHE A 95 -5.39 4.43 3.42
CA PHE A 95 -4.79 3.22 2.88
C PHE A 95 -5.18 2.04 3.76
N THR A 96 -5.59 0.93 3.15
CA THR A 96 -5.83 -0.32 3.86
C THR A 96 -5.23 -1.49 3.09
N ALA A 97 -4.76 -2.51 3.80
CA ALA A 97 -4.23 -3.72 3.20
C ALA A 97 -4.65 -4.96 4.00
N GLU A 98 -5.10 -5.98 3.29
CA GLU A 98 -5.56 -7.25 3.85
C GLU A 98 -5.13 -8.41 2.95
N ILE A 99 -5.03 -9.60 3.54
CA ILE A 99 -4.83 -10.84 2.79
C ILE A 99 -6.19 -11.49 2.57
N SER A 100 -6.58 -11.66 1.32
CA SER A 100 -7.79 -12.40 0.92
C SER A 100 -7.40 -13.52 -0.04
N GLU A 101 -7.74 -14.77 0.28
CA GLU A 101 -7.48 -15.94 -0.59
C GLU A 101 -6.02 -16.03 -1.09
N ASP A 102 -5.05 -15.87 -0.17
CA ASP A 102 -3.60 -15.81 -0.48
C ASP A 102 -3.17 -14.66 -1.41
N LYS A 103 -4.03 -13.66 -1.62
CA LYS A 103 -3.73 -12.44 -2.37
C LYS A 103 -3.68 -11.23 -1.45
N LEU A 104 -2.70 -10.37 -1.70
CA LEU A 104 -2.57 -9.10 -1.02
C LEU A 104 -3.45 -8.05 -1.69
N VAL A 105 -4.56 -7.73 -1.04
CA VAL A 105 -5.53 -6.72 -1.47
C VAL A 105 -5.24 -5.42 -0.75
N MET A 106 -4.91 -4.39 -1.51
CA MET A 106 -4.64 -3.04 -1.00
C MET A 106 -5.73 -2.12 -1.53
N ASN A 107 -6.37 -1.35 -0.65
CA ASN A 107 -7.38 -0.36 -1.02
C ASN A 107 -6.97 1.03 -0.53
N CYS A 108 -7.00 2.03 -1.41
CA CYS A 108 -6.85 3.43 -1.04
C CYS A 108 -8.18 4.15 -1.27
N ILE A 109 -8.68 4.83 -0.25
CA ILE A 109 -9.97 5.52 -0.28
C ILE A 109 -9.73 7.00 -0.05
N THR A 110 -10.04 7.86 -1.02
CA THR A 110 -9.93 9.31 -0.81
C THR A 110 -11.16 9.83 -0.03
N PRO A 111 -10.98 10.76 0.92
CA PRO A 111 -12.09 11.42 1.60
C PRO A 111 -12.76 12.45 0.67
N GLY A 112 -14.10 12.51 0.69
CA GLY A 112 -14.90 13.47 -0.06
C GLY A 112 -16.17 12.87 -0.69
N GLU A 113 -17.08 13.72 -1.18
CA GLU A 113 -18.33 13.28 -1.86
C GLU A 113 -18.07 12.50 -3.17
N LYS A 114 -16.88 12.67 -3.76
CA LYS A 114 -16.37 11.89 -4.89
C LYS A 114 -15.20 10.99 -4.48
N GLY A 115 -15.31 10.36 -3.30
CA GLY A 115 -14.28 9.45 -2.81
C GLY A 115 -13.99 8.35 -3.83
N VAL A 116 -12.77 8.30 -4.34
CA VAL A 116 -12.29 7.27 -5.26
C VAL A 116 -11.73 6.13 -4.44
N VAL A 117 -12.18 4.92 -4.76
CA VAL A 117 -11.66 3.69 -4.16
C VAL A 117 -10.72 3.04 -5.16
N PHE A 118 -9.43 3.22 -4.97
CA PHE A 118 -8.42 2.47 -5.70
C PHE A 118 -8.25 1.11 -5.05
N LYS A 119 -8.46 0.04 -5.82
CA LYS A 119 -8.25 -1.33 -5.37
C LYS A 119 -7.12 -1.95 -6.15
N ARG A 120 -6.21 -2.62 -5.45
CA ARG A 120 -5.05 -3.29 -6.02
C ARG A 120 -4.96 -4.70 -5.45
N VAL A 121 -4.93 -5.68 -6.33
CA VAL A 121 -4.79 -7.08 -5.99
C VAL A 121 -3.42 -7.56 -6.44
N ASN A 122 -2.65 -8.11 -5.51
CA ASN A 122 -1.35 -8.70 -5.80
C ASN A 122 -1.41 -10.18 -5.47
N LYS A 123 -1.10 -11.04 -6.44
CA LYS A 123 -1.05 -12.49 -6.25
C LYS A 123 0.28 -12.88 -5.62
N ARG A 124 0.27 -13.85 -4.72
CA ARG A 124 1.50 -14.41 -4.17
C ARG A 124 2.31 -15.13 -5.25
N ILE A 125 3.63 -14.96 -5.24
CA ILE A 125 4.59 -15.61 -6.14
C ILE A 125 5.65 -16.41 -5.39
#